data_AF-A0A9D6KLD7-F1
#
_entry.id   AF-A0A9D6KLD7-F1
#
_cell.length_a   1.000
_cell.length_b   1.000
_cell.length_c   1.000
_cell.angle_alpha   90.00
_cell.angle_beta   90.00
_cell.angle_gamma   90.00
#
_symmetry.space_group_name_H-M   'P 1'
#
loop_
_entity.id
_entity.type
_entity.pdbx_description
1 polymer ?
#
loop_
_entity_poly.entity_id
_entity_poly.type
_entity_poly.pdbx_seq_one_letter_code
_entity_poly.pdbx_strand_id
1 'polypeptide(L)'
;MIEPGQSRTLILACALLLALPLSGCGEFAYKRGASAGDLEAAKKTCREKGSGAAYEQCLADSGWTVQNLGRMEPLDADPVIEASVIPSNIRIENATSAAPDKHDAEDKGSGPAPTRKPDLLDTFKVSSWWKAGSGASSLEVDTNACVAQLGEAHRPVQTQQTQTATRGLLLCMKAKGWSALRAK
;
A
#
# COMPACT_ATOMS: atom_id res chain seq x y z
N MET A 1 47.88 -3.32 -32.16
CA MET A 1 47.62 -4.52 -31.34
C MET A 1 46.26 -4.35 -30.69
N ILE A 2 45.23 -4.99 -31.25
CA ILE A 2 43.93 -5.17 -30.60
C ILE A 2 43.53 -6.60 -30.95
N GLU A 3 43.50 -7.48 -29.94
CA GLU A 3 43.17 -8.89 -30.12
C GLU A 3 41.68 -9.09 -30.46
N PRO A 4 41.34 -9.90 -31.48
CA PRO A 4 39.94 -10.15 -31.88
C PRO A 4 39.19 -11.11 -30.93
N GLY A 5 39.85 -11.66 -29.91
CA GLY A 5 39.27 -12.65 -28.98
C GLY A 5 38.42 -12.08 -27.86
N GLN A 6 38.66 -10.83 -27.44
CA GLN A 6 38.07 -10.25 -26.22
C GLN A 6 36.61 -9.79 -26.40
N SER A 7 36.20 -9.53 -27.64
CA SER A 7 34.87 -9.01 -27.95
C SER A 7 33.77 -10.09 -27.89
N ARG A 8 34.10 -11.36 -28.18
CA ARG A 8 33.10 -12.44 -28.22
C ARG A 8 32.66 -12.90 -26.83
N THR A 9 33.56 -12.86 -25.85
CA THR A 9 33.28 -13.25 -24.45
C THR A 9 32.44 -12.22 -23.71
N LEU A 10 32.64 -10.93 -24.01
CA LEU A 10 31.85 -9.82 -23.45
C LEU A 10 30.39 -9.82 -23.94
N ILE A 11 30.16 -10.20 -25.20
CA ILE A 11 28.81 -10.28 -25.79
C ILE A 11 28.00 -11.43 -25.17
N LEU A 12 28.64 -12.57 -24.87
CA LEU A 12 27.98 -13.71 -24.21
C LEU A 12 27.64 -13.45 -22.74
N ALA A 13 28.48 -12.71 -22.01
CA ALA A 13 28.19 -12.34 -20.62
C ALA A 13 27.04 -11.32 -20.50
N CYS A 14 26.91 -10.39 -21.47
CA CYS A 14 25.80 -9.44 -21.52
C CYS A 14 24.46 -10.11 -21.86
N ALA A 15 24.46 -11.18 -22.66
CA ALA A 15 23.22 -11.87 -23.04
C ALA A 15 22.56 -12.65 -21.90
N LEU A 16 23.34 -13.12 -20.89
CA LEU A 16 22.78 -13.88 -19.75
C LEU A 16 22.13 -12.99 -18.68
N LEU A 17 22.49 -11.70 -18.60
CA LEU A 17 21.97 -10.76 -17.59
C LEU A 17 20.62 -10.13 -17.96
N LEU A 18 20.15 -10.29 -19.19
CA LEU A 18 18.87 -9.75 -19.69
C LEU A 18 17.66 -10.67 -19.43
N ALA A 19 17.87 -11.86 -18.84
CA ALA A 19 16.81 -12.87 -18.64
C ALA A 19 16.22 -12.87 -17.22
N LEU A 20 16.44 -11.83 -16.41
CA LEU A 20 15.70 -11.60 -15.17
C LEU A 20 14.68 -10.48 -15.38
N PRO A 21 13.54 -10.72 -16.06
CA PRO A 21 12.40 -9.84 -15.86
C PRO A 21 11.95 -10.05 -14.40
N LEU A 22 12.23 -9.07 -13.55
CA LEU A 22 11.47 -8.86 -12.33
C LEU A 22 10.03 -8.48 -12.71
N SER A 23 9.23 -9.42 -13.21
CA SER A 23 7.79 -9.25 -13.37
C SER A 23 7.09 -9.54 -12.04
N GLY A 24 7.39 -8.70 -11.05
CA GLY A 24 6.80 -8.74 -9.72
C GLY A 24 5.69 -7.70 -9.52
N CYS A 25 4.79 -7.50 -10.48
CA CYS A 25 3.47 -6.93 -10.16
C CYS A 25 2.62 -8.10 -9.63
N GLY A 26 2.80 -8.41 -8.35
CA GLY A 26 2.34 -9.67 -7.76
C GLY A 26 0.83 -9.74 -7.63
N GLU A 27 0.18 -10.55 -8.46
CA GLU A 27 -1.15 -11.07 -8.17
C GLU A 27 -0.99 -12.26 -7.20
N PHE A 28 -1.60 -12.17 -6.02
CA PHE A 28 -1.68 -13.25 -5.05
C PHE A 28 -3.06 -13.87 -5.11
N ALA A 29 -3.16 -15.17 -5.43
CA ALA A 29 -4.43 -15.88 -5.46
C ALA A 29 -4.37 -17.13 -4.57
N TYR A 30 -5.39 -17.32 -3.72
CA TYR A 30 -5.45 -18.42 -2.76
C TYR A 30 -6.80 -19.13 -2.78
N LYS A 31 -6.77 -20.47 -2.70
CA LYS A 31 -7.92 -21.35 -2.49
C LYS A 31 -7.50 -22.47 -1.56
N ARG A 32 -8.28 -22.72 -0.50
CA ARG A 32 -7.94 -23.72 0.53
C ARG A 32 -7.82 -25.11 -0.11
N GLY A 33 -6.70 -25.78 0.12
CA GLY A 33 -6.43 -27.12 -0.41
C GLY A 33 -6.01 -27.15 -1.89
N ALA A 34 -5.89 -26.00 -2.55
CA ALA A 34 -5.39 -25.91 -3.92
C ALA A 34 -3.88 -25.68 -3.95
N SER A 35 -3.22 -26.31 -4.90
CA SER A 35 -1.80 -26.18 -5.18
C SER A 35 -1.51 -25.04 -6.17
N ALA A 36 -0.23 -24.74 -6.38
CA ALA A 36 0.20 -23.81 -7.42
C ALA A 36 -0.21 -24.28 -8.82
N GLY A 37 -0.22 -25.60 -9.08
CA GLY A 37 -0.68 -26.15 -10.36
C GLY A 37 -2.16 -25.90 -10.62
N ASP A 38 -2.99 -25.99 -9.57
CA ASP A 38 -4.42 -25.69 -9.67
C ASP A 38 -4.67 -24.21 -9.98
N LEU A 39 -3.85 -23.32 -9.41
CA LEU A 39 -3.92 -21.90 -9.72
C LEU A 39 -3.57 -21.66 -11.19
N GLU A 40 -2.46 -22.19 -11.69
CA GLU A 40 -2.05 -21.97 -13.08
C GLU A 40 -3.06 -22.55 -14.08
N ALA A 41 -3.68 -23.69 -13.76
CA ALA A 41 -4.79 -24.23 -14.55
C ALA A 41 -6.00 -23.28 -14.56
N ALA A 42 -6.42 -22.79 -13.40
CA ALA A 42 -7.53 -21.84 -13.29
C ALA A 42 -7.24 -20.52 -14.03
N LYS A 43 -6.02 -19.99 -13.93
CA LYS A 43 -5.60 -18.80 -14.67
C LYS A 43 -5.68 -19.02 -16.18
N LYS A 44 -5.24 -20.18 -16.68
CA LYS A 44 -5.34 -20.52 -18.10
C LYS A 44 -6.79 -20.52 -18.58
N THR A 45 -7.69 -21.17 -17.84
CA THR A 45 -9.12 -21.19 -18.16
C THR A 45 -9.73 -19.79 -18.10
N CYS A 46 -9.38 -18.98 -17.10
CA CYS A 46 -9.94 -17.64 -16.95
C CYS A 46 -9.41 -16.62 -17.96
N ARG A 47 -8.20 -16.81 -18.50
CA ARG A 47 -7.67 -15.97 -19.59
C ARG A 47 -8.49 -16.08 -20.88
N GLU A 48 -9.14 -17.22 -21.11
CA GLU A 48 -10.04 -17.40 -22.26
C GLU A 48 -11.31 -16.54 -22.15
N LYS A 49 -11.70 -16.15 -20.93
CA LYS A 49 -12.88 -15.30 -20.68
C LYS A 49 -12.60 -13.79 -20.81
N GLY A 50 -11.33 -13.38 -20.90
CA GLY A 50 -10.93 -11.98 -21.03
C GLY A 50 -9.78 -11.61 -20.10
N SER A 51 -9.54 -10.30 -19.96
CA SER A 51 -8.49 -9.73 -19.10
C SER A 51 -9.08 -8.76 -18.07
N GLY A 52 -8.27 -8.33 -17.10
CA GLY A 52 -8.68 -7.38 -16.07
C GLY A 52 -9.83 -7.90 -15.20
N ALA A 53 -10.90 -7.11 -15.05
CA ALA A 53 -12.04 -7.44 -14.19
C ALA A 53 -12.72 -8.77 -14.55
N ALA A 54 -12.85 -9.09 -15.84
CA ALA A 54 -13.47 -10.35 -16.28
C ALA A 54 -12.64 -11.58 -15.89
N TYR A 55 -11.32 -11.46 -15.90
CA TYR A 55 -10.40 -12.50 -15.47
C TYR A 55 -10.44 -12.68 -13.94
N GLU A 56 -10.42 -11.58 -13.19
CA GLU A 56 -10.53 -11.61 -11.73
C GLU A 56 -11.87 -12.19 -11.26
N GLN A 57 -12.96 -11.83 -11.94
CA GLN A 57 -14.28 -12.36 -11.64
C GLN A 57 -14.37 -13.86 -11.94
N CYS A 58 -13.79 -14.33 -13.04
CA CYS A 58 -13.70 -15.76 -13.32
C CYS A 58 -12.93 -16.54 -12.24
N LEU A 59 -11.82 -15.99 -11.74
CA LEU A 59 -11.06 -16.61 -10.65
C LEU A 59 -11.87 -16.64 -9.35
N ALA A 60 -12.56 -15.53 -9.02
CA ALA A 60 -13.46 -15.44 -7.88
C ALA A 60 -14.60 -16.47 -7.98
N ASP A 61 -15.26 -16.58 -9.13
CA ASP A 61 -16.31 -17.58 -9.40
C ASP A 61 -15.78 -19.01 -9.29
N SER A 62 -14.50 -19.22 -9.59
CA SER A 62 -13.79 -20.50 -9.42
C SER A 62 -13.36 -20.78 -7.97
N GLY A 63 -13.70 -19.89 -7.04
CA GLY A 63 -13.43 -20.00 -5.60
C GLY A 63 -12.03 -19.54 -5.18
N TRP A 64 -11.32 -18.77 -6.03
CA TRP A 64 -10.03 -18.18 -5.69
C TRP A 64 -10.23 -16.80 -5.06
N THR A 65 -9.55 -16.54 -3.95
CA THR A 65 -9.40 -15.19 -3.39
C THR A 65 -8.21 -14.54 -4.07
N VAL A 66 -8.43 -13.52 -4.90
CA VAL A 66 -7.39 -12.82 -5.67
C VAL A 66 -7.12 -11.45 -5.07
N GLN A 67 -5.85 -11.14 -4.81
CA GLN A 67 -5.35 -9.85 -4.35
C GLN A 67 -4.29 -9.35 -5.33
N ASN A 68 -4.57 -8.23 -5.99
CA ASN A 68 -3.64 -7.64 -6.93
C ASN A 68 -2.76 -6.61 -6.21
N LEU A 69 -1.52 -6.98 -5.92
CA LEU A 69 -0.56 -6.12 -5.21
C LEU A 69 0.06 -5.05 -6.13
N GLY A 70 -0.19 -5.13 -7.45
CA GLY A 70 0.28 -4.17 -8.44
C GLY A 70 -0.67 -2.99 -8.66
N ARG A 71 -1.91 -3.04 -8.15
CA ARG A 71 -2.79 -1.88 -8.12
C ARG A 71 -2.32 -0.93 -7.02
N MET A 72 -1.36 -0.09 -7.36
CA MET A 72 -1.04 1.08 -6.57
C MET A 72 -2.29 1.94 -6.45
N GLU A 73 -2.75 2.16 -5.22
CA GLU A 73 -3.89 3.03 -4.88
C GLU A 73 -3.80 4.33 -5.72
N PRO A 74 -4.91 4.81 -6.34
CA PRO A 74 -4.90 6.04 -7.11
C PRO A 74 -4.26 7.18 -6.30
N LEU A 75 -3.51 8.05 -6.95
CA LEU A 75 -2.95 9.24 -6.28
C LEU A 75 -4.04 10.14 -5.69
N ASP A 76 -5.30 9.96 -6.07
CA ASP A 76 -6.47 10.68 -5.55
C ASP A 76 -7.10 10.00 -4.32
N ALA A 77 -6.67 8.79 -3.97
CA ALA A 77 -7.09 8.12 -2.75
C ALA A 77 -6.53 8.82 -1.51
N ASP A 78 -7.20 8.59 -0.38
CA ASP A 78 -6.77 9.12 0.91
C ASP A 78 -5.38 8.59 1.28
N PRO A 79 -4.39 9.45 1.57
CA PRO A 79 -3.03 9.00 1.81
C PRO A 79 -2.83 8.38 3.20
N VAL A 80 -3.84 8.38 4.08
CA VAL A 80 -3.81 7.66 5.36
C VAL A 80 -4.67 6.39 5.32
N ILE A 81 -4.22 5.37 6.06
CA ILE A 81 -4.92 4.08 6.16
C ILE A 81 -5.94 4.17 7.30
N GLU A 82 -7.16 3.75 7.03
CA GLU A 82 -8.23 3.63 8.02
C GLU A 82 -8.19 2.24 8.68
N ALA A 83 -8.34 2.19 10.00
CA ALA A 83 -8.51 0.92 10.70
C ALA A 83 -9.94 0.40 10.48
N SER A 84 -10.11 -0.63 9.67
CA SER A 84 -11.36 -1.39 9.61
C SER A 84 -11.43 -2.39 10.76
N VAL A 85 -12.47 -2.30 11.58
CA VAL A 85 -12.80 -3.35 12.54
C VAL A 85 -13.44 -4.47 11.74
N ILE A 86 -12.72 -5.57 11.52
CA ILE A 86 -13.33 -6.80 11.03
C ILE A 86 -14.13 -7.36 12.21
N PRO A 87 -15.46 -7.48 12.14
CA PRO A 87 -16.22 -8.21 13.15
C PRO A 87 -15.92 -9.70 12.96
N SER A 88 -14.78 -10.15 13.48
CA SER A 88 -14.45 -11.56 13.55
C SER A 88 -14.95 -12.10 14.90
N ASN A 89 -15.72 -13.18 14.85
CA ASN A 89 -16.12 -13.98 16.01
C ASN A 89 -14.92 -14.72 16.65
N ILE A 90 -13.71 -14.46 16.16
CA ILE A 90 -12.47 -15.08 16.60
C ILE A 90 -11.90 -14.17 17.68
N ARG A 91 -12.28 -14.46 18.92
CA ARG A 91 -11.68 -13.86 20.11
C ARG A 91 -10.19 -14.18 20.10
N ILE A 92 -9.34 -13.24 19.72
CA ILE A 92 -7.93 -13.30 20.09
C ILE A 92 -7.87 -12.89 21.56
N GLU A 93 -7.76 -13.88 22.43
CA GLU A 93 -7.64 -13.71 23.88
C GLU A 93 -6.27 -13.16 24.28
N ASN A 94 -6.02 -11.91 23.86
CA ASN A 94 -5.15 -10.94 24.51
C ASN A 94 -5.43 -9.47 24.07
N ALA A 95 -6.53 -9.22 23.33
CA ALA A 95 -7.00 -7.86 23.13
C ALA A 95 -7.82 -7.45 24.36
N THR A 96 -7.21 -6.73 25.29
CA THR A 96 -7.94 -6.01 26.34
C THR A 96 -9.00 -5.16 25.64
N SER A 97 -10.25 -5.60 25.78
CA SER A 97 -11.41 -4.97 25.18
C SER A 97 -11.84 -3.86 26.13
N ALA A 98 -11.55 -2.61 25.78
CA ALA A 98 -12.30 -1.51 26.35
C ALA A 98 -13.73 -1.61 25.82
N ALA A 99 -14.68 -1.78 26.73
CA ALA A 99 -16.10 -1.83 26.43
C ALA A 99 -16.57 -0.51 25.75
N PRO A 100 -17.69 -0.54 25.01
CA PRO A 100 -18.19 0.64 24.33
C PRO A 100 -18.89 1.53 25.36
N ASP A 101 -18.33 2.72 25.59
CA ASP A 101 -19.10 3.79 26.22
C ASP A 101 -20.16 4.30 25.23
N LYS A 102 -21.34 4.52 25.80
CA LYS A 102 -22.55 4.92 25.10
C LYS A 102 -22.35 6.24 24.35
N HIS A 103 -22.95 6.28 23.18
CA HIS A 103 -23.09 7.45 22.33
C HIS A 103 -23.83 8.56 23.08
N ASP A 104 -23.17 9.70 23.25
CA ASP A 104 -23.83 11.00 23.11
C ASP A 104 -23.33 11.61 21.79
N ALA A 105 -24.31 11.94 20.95
CA ALA A 105 -24.13 12.42 19.60
C ALA A 105 -23.59 13.86 19.60
N GLU A 106 -22.38 14.03 19.08
CA GLU A 106 -22.12 15.12 18.14
C GLU A 106 -21.69 14.50 16.80
N ASP A 107 -22.73 14.12 16.08
CA ASP A 107 -22.75 13.89 14.65
C ASP A 107 -22.21 15.11 13.91
N LYS A 108 -20.91 15.09 13.62
CA LYS A 108 -20.38 15.65 12.38
C LYS A 108 -20.00 14.47 11.49
N GLY A 109 -21.02 13.72 11.07
CA GLY A 109 -20.94 12.86 9.91
C GLY A 109 -20.29 13.63 8.77
N SER A 110 -19.13 13.15 8.35
CA SER A 110 -18.63 13.45 7.01
C SER A 110 -19.57 12.74 6.03
N GLY A 111 -20.69 13.41 5.72
CA GLY A 111 -21.36 13.24 4.44
C GLY A 111 -20.34 13.47 3.31
N PRO A 112 -20.64 13.06 2.07
CA PRO A 112 -19.71 13.22 0.96
C PRO A 112 -19.28 14.68 0.87
N ALA A 113 -18.01 14.95 1.16
CA ALA A 113 -17.43 16.26 0.97
C ALA A 113 -17.62 16.64 -0.51
N PRO A 114 -17.87 17.92 -0.83
CA PRO A 114 -18.04 18.37 -2.20
C PRO A 114 -16.81 17.98 -3.03
N THR A 115 -17.01 17.81 -4.34
CA THR A 115 -16.05 17.43 -5.39
C THR A 115 -14.91 18.46 -5.59
N ARG A 116 -14.33 18.96 -4.50
CA ARG A 116 -13.10 19.74 -4.52
C ARG A 116 -11.95 18.76 -4.76
N LYS A 117 -11.06 19.13 -5.69
CA LYS A 117 -9.84 18.37 -5.95
C LYS A 117 -8.99 18.33 -4.67
N PRO A 118 -8.43 17.16 -4.31
CA PRO A 118 -7.54 17.06 -3.16
C PRO A 118 -6.37 18.04 -3.26
N ASP A 119 -6.12 18.80 -2.20
CA ASP A 119 -5.06 19.81 -2.10
C ASP A 119 -3.87 19.29 -1.29
N LEU A 120 -2.66 19.77 -1.60
CA LEU A 120 -1.45 19.33 -0.89
C LEU A 120 -1.43 19.76 0.59
N LEU A 121 -2.17 20.79 0.95
CA LEU A 121 -2.29 21.30 2.31
C LEU A 121 -3.49 20.73 3.07
N ASP A 122 -4.29 19.85 2.47
CA ASP A 122 -5.33 19.12 3.19
C ASP A 122 -4.70 18.38 4.38
N THR A 123 -5.33 18.46 5.55
CA THR A 123 -4.76 17.96 6.81
C THR A 123 -5.41 16.68 7.28
N PHE A 124 -4.60 15.82 7.90
CA PHE A 124 -4.99 14.50 8.38
C PHE A 124 -4.42 14.27 9.78
N LYS A 125 -5.23 13.70 10.67
CA LYS A 125 -4.76 13.26 11.98
C LYS A 125 -4.18 11.85 11.86
N VAL A 126 -2.92 11.70 12.24
CA VAL A 126 -2.15 10.46 12.20
C VAL A 126 -1.88 10.00 13.64
N SER A 127 -2.25 8.76 13.95
CA SER A 127 -1.99 8.14 15.26
C SER A 127 -0.70 7.34 15.28
N SER A 128 -0.27 6.80 14.14
CA SER A 128 0.93 5.96 14.07
C SER A 128 1.58 5.97 12.68
N TRP A 129 2.87 5.69 12.66
CA TRP A 129 3.71 5.56 11.46
C TRP A 129 4.46 4.23 11.48
N TRP A 130 4.57 3.57 10.33
CA TRP A 130 5.40 2.39 10.18
C TRP A 130 6.08 2.32 8.81
N LYS A 131 7.25 1.69 8.81
CA LYS A 131 8.06 1.32 7.65
C LYS A 131 8.90 0.11 8.05
N ALA A 132 8.98 -0.89 7.17
CA ALA A 132 9.69 -2.14 7.48
C ALA A 132 11.16 -1.86 7.84
N GLY A 133 11.60 -2.38 9.00
CA GLY A 133 12.98 -2.21 9.49
C GLY A 133 13.35 -0.78 9.91
N SER A 134 12.37 0.11 10.10
CA SER A 134 12.58 1.51 10.48
C SER A 134 11.88 1.87 11.80
N GLY A 135 12.39 2.90 12.48
CA GLY A 135 11.89 3.34 13.79
C GLY A 135 11.85 4.86 13.92
N ALA A 136 11.63 5.36 15.14
CA ALA A 136 11.37 6.78 15.39
C ALA A 136 12.47 7.73 14.86
N SER A 137 13.75 7.36 14.98
CA SER A 137 14.85 8.19 14.48
C SER A 137 14.83 8.34 12.96
N SER A 138 14.55 7.26 12.21
CA SER A 138 14.45 7.35 10.75
C SER A 138 13.16 8.05 10.32
N LEU A 139 12.09 7.95 11.10
CA LEU A 139 10.85 8.72 10.88
C LEU A 139 11.12 10.22 10.94
N GLU A 140 11.84 10.68 11.96
CA GLU A 140 12.18 12.10 12.12
C GLU A 140 13.07 12.60 10.97
N VAL A 141 14.10 11.84 10.60
CA VAL A 141 14.98 12.18 9.47
C VAL A 141 14.20 12.29 8.16
N ASP A 142 13.36 11.30 7.85
CA ASP A 142 12.56 11.31 6.63
C ASP A 142 11.50 12.42 6.64
N THR A 143 10.91 12.71 7.80
CA THR A 143 9.98 13.83 7.98
C THR A 143 10.67 15.16 7.69
N ASN A 144 11.83 15.41 8.29
CA ASN A 144 12.59 16.64 8.08
C ASN A 144 13.07 16.78 6.62
N ALA A 145 13.45 15.67 5.98
CA ALA A 145 13.78 15.67 4.55
C ALA A 145 12.58 16.05 3.67
N CYS A 146 11.39 15.54 3.98
CA CYS A 146 10.16 15.92 3.28
C CYS A 146 9.78 17.38 3.51
N VAL A 147 9.91 17.90 4.73
CA VAL A 147 9.66 19.32 5.03
C VAL A 147 10.68 20.21 4.32
N ALA A 148 11.95 19.81 4.23
CA ALA A 148 12.96 20.56 3.48
C ALA A 148 12.63 20.64 1.97
N GLN A 149 12.05 19.57 1.41
CA GLN A 149 11.63 19.53 0.01
C GLN A 149 10.35 20.32 -0.27
N LEU A 150 9.37 20.26 0.63
CA LEU A 150 8.03 20.81 0.43
C LEU A 150 7.85 22.22 1.02
N GLY A 151 8.70 22.60 1.96
CA GLY A 151 8.63 23.84 2.73
C GLY A 151 7.93 23.68 4.09
N GLU A 152 8.12 24.69 4.94
CA GLU A 152 7.64 24.69 6.34
C GLU A 152 6.12 24.60 6.48
N ALA A 153 5.35 24.99 5.45
CA ALA A 153 3.89 24.81 5.43
C ALA A 153 3.44 23.34 5.57
N HIS A 154 4.32 22.39 5.27
CA HIS A 154 4.05 20.96 5.38
C HIS A 154 4.56 20.33 6.69
N ARG A 155 5.14 21.10 7.61
CA ARG A 155 5.65 20.57 8.89
C ARG A 155 4.51 19.96 9.72
N PRO A 156 4.63 18.71 10.20
CA PRO A 156 3.58 18.11 11.00
C PRO A 156 3.51 18.76 12.38
N VAL A 157 2.30 18.99 12.86
CA VAL A 157 2.05 19.56 14.20
C VAL A 157 1.71 18.42 15.16
N GLN A 158 2.52 18.25 16.20
CA GLN A 158 2.23 17.27 17.26
C GLN A 158 1.11 17.79 18.16
N THR A 159 0.07 16.97 18.35
CA THR A 159 -1.03 17.24 19.27
C THR A 159 -1.19 16.06 20.21
N GLN A 160 -0.71 16.16 21.45
CA GLN A 160 -0.78 15.07 22.44
C GLN A 160 -0.41 13.69 21.83
N GLN A 161 -1.40 12.82 21.62
CA GLN A 161 -1.27 11.46 21.12
C GLN A 161 -1.25 11.31 19.58
N THR A 162 -1.49 12.38 18.82
CA THR A 162 -1.60 12.34 17.36
C THR A 162 -0.73 13.42 16.69
N GLN A 163 -0.39 13.22 15.42
CA GLN A 163 0.24 14.22 14.56
C GLN A 163 -0.76 14.72 13.53
N THR A 164 -0.84 16.03 13.32
CA THR A 164 -1.55 16.59 12.16
C THR A 164 -0.56 16.75 11.02
N ALA A 165 -0.76 15.99 9.94
CA ALA A 165 0.09 15.98 8.76
C ALA A 165 -0.67 16.50 7.53
N THR A 166 0.02 17.16 6.62
CA THR A 166 -0.57 17.58 5.34
C THR A 166 -0.52 16.44 4.31
N ARG A 167 -1.39 16.50 3.31
CA ARG A 167 -1.41 15.57 2.17
C ARG A 167 -0.04 15.46 1.49
N GLY A 168 0.61 16.61 1.25
CA GLY A 168 1.92 16.67 0.63
C GLY A 168 2.99 15.93 1.44
N LEU A 169 3.00 16.11 2.77
CA LEU A 169 3.89 15.37 3.65
C LEU A 169 3.63 13.87 3.57
N LEU A 170 2.36 13.46 3.64
CA LEU A 170 1.98 12.04 3.59
C LEU A 170 2.40 11.37 2.28
N LEU A 171 2.24 12.05 1.14
CA LEU A 171 2.69 11.55 -0.15
C LEU A 171 4.21 11.42 -0.24
N CYS A 172 4.96 12.40 0.28
CA CYS A 172 6.42 12.33 0.34
C CYS A 172 6.89 11.17 1.24
N MET A 173 6.26 11.00 2.41
CA MET A 173 6.56 9.91 3.33
C MET A 173 6.22 8.55 2.72
N LYS A 174 5.10 8.44 2.00
CA LYS A 174 4.71 7.24 1.24
C LYS A 174 5.74 6.88 0.17
N ALA A 175 6.25 7.87 -0.58
CA ALA A 175 7.32 7.65 -1.55
C ALA A 175 8.63 7.13 -0.90
N LYS A 176 8.84 7.44 0.38
CA LYS A 176 9.94 6.92 1.20
C LYS A 176 9.62 5.57 1.88
N GLY A 177 8.46 4.98 1.60
CA GLY A 177 8.03 3.68 2.13
C GLY A 177 7.37 3.71 3.50
N TRP A 178 6.99 4.89 4.00
CA TRP A 178 6.22 5.04 5.23
C TRP A 178 4.73 4.87 4.99
N SER A 179 4.05 4.32 5.98
CA SER A 179 2.59 4.22 6.05
C SER A 179 2.09 4.92 7.31
N ALA A 180 0.95 5.61 7.20
CA ALA A 180 0.34 6.38 8.26
C ALA A 180 -1.05 5.80 8.62
N LEU A 181 -1.32 5.65 9.92
CA LEU A 181 -2.61 5.22 10.44
C LEU A 181 -3.41 6.45 10.82
N ARG A 182 -4.65 6.55 10.31
CA ARG A 182 -5.54 7.63 10.72
C ARG A 182 -5.90 7.52 12.20
N ALA A 183 -5.89 8.65 12.90
CA ALA A 183 -6.48 8.75 14.22
C ALA A 183 -8.00 8.85 14.13
N LYS A 184 -8.71 8.10 14.97
CA LYS A 184 -10.17 8.21 15.12
C LYS A 184 -10.57 9.54 15.74
#